data_AF-A0A920H2L0-F1
#
_entry.id   AF-A0A920H2L0-F1
#
_cell.length_a   1.000
_cell.length_b   1.000
_cell.length_c   1.000
_cell.angle_alpha   90.00
_cell.angle_beta   90.00
_cell.angle_gamma   90.00
#
_symmetry.space_group_name_H-M   'P 1'
#
loop_
_entity.id
_entity.type
_entity.pdbx_description
1 polymer ?
#
loop_
_entity_poly.entity_id
_entity_poly.type
_entity_poly.pdbx_seq_one_letter_code
_entity_poly.pdbx_strand_id
1 'polypeptide(L)'
;MLPELAGEIGMDQGCTVSAGGHDHFVGALTAGALKNGTLTDSMGTAESLTVFMDKPMKDKTVGTLGYTQGVIHVDKPYYYFDGGFFTSGAAVQWFHRLMGNRFSHEELIDEAGKIPAGSNGLLFLPYLKFGSPPNPANNRKEPYWVWGLTLIMYRFTGPF
;
A
#
# COMPACT_ATOMS: atom_id res chain seq x y z
N MET A 1 -30.21 6.32 10.86
CA MET A 1 -30.12 7.77 10.59
C MET A 1 -30.90 8.49 11.67
N LEU A 2 -30.38 9.59 12.25
CA LEU A 2 -31.19 10.42 13.16
C LEU A 2 -32.23 11.20 12.31
N PRO A 3 -33.52 11.25 12.72
CA PRO A 3 -34.58 11.86 11.92
C PRO A 3 -34.33 13.33 11.54
N GLU A 4 -33.76 14.11 12.46
CA GLU A 4 -33.42 15.51 12.26
C GLU A 4 -32.33 15.69 11.19
N LEU A 5 -31.29 14.88 11.24
CA LEU A 5 -30.17 14.95 10.32
C LEU A 5 -30.54 14.44 8.92
N ALA A 6 -31.50 13.52 8.81
CA ALA A 6 -31.98 13.02 7.52
C ALA A 6 -32.50 14.15 6.62
N GLY A 7 -33.36 15.02 7.17
CA GLY A 7 -33.91 16.17 6.43
C GLY A 7 -32.85 17.20 6.06
N GLU A 8 -31.86 17.43 6.93
CA GLU A 8 -30.77 18.39 6.69
C GLU A 8 -29.85 17.96 5.55
N ILE A 9 -29.56 16.66 5.41
CA ILE A 9 -28.69 16.14 4.34
C ILE A 9 -29.46 15.65 3.11
N GLY A 10 -30.77 15.88 3.05
CA GLY A 10 -31.62 15.50 1.91
C GLY A 10 -31.82 14.00 1.74
N MET A 11 -31.80 13.25 2.85
CA MET A 11 -32.03 11.80 2.87
C MET A 11 -33.36 11.44 3.54
N ASP A 12 -33.88 10.27 3.18
CA ASP A 12 -35.07 9.72 3.82
C ASP A 12 -34.81 9.29 5.25
N GLN A 13 -35.81 9.42 6.13
CA GLN A 13 -35.74 8.92 7.50
C GLN A 13 -35.53 7.40 7.59
N GLY A 14 -35.89 6.67 6.53
CA GLY A 14 -35.64 5.22 6.38
C GLY A 14 -34.22 4.87 5.92
N CYS A 15 -33.33 5.85 5.69
CA CYS A 15 -31.98 5.59 5.23
C CYS A 15 -31.16 4.76 6.23
N THR A 16 -30.57 3.67 5.74
CA THR A 16 -29.71 2.80 6.53
C THR A 16 -28.31 3.38 6.62
N VAL A 17 -27.76 3.47 7.84
CA VAL A 17 -26.38 3.91 8.07
C VAL A 17 -25.51 2.67 8.26
N SER A 18 -24.52 2.50 7.40
CA SER A 18 -23.49 1.47 7.54
C SER A 18 -22.35 1.98 8.40
N ALA A 19 -21.67 1.08 9.12
CA ALA A 19 -20.43 1.39 9.82
C ALA A 19 -19.28 1.80 8.86
N GLY A 20 -19.44 1.52 7.56
CA GLY A 20 -18.41 1.73 6.55
C GLY A 20 -17.32 0.67 6.63
N GLY A 21 -16.20 0.93 5.97
CA GLY A 21 -15.03 0.05 5.96
C GLY A 21 -13.78 0.80 5.52
N HIS A 22 -12.63 0.15 5.66
CA HIS A 22 -11.37 0.71 5.17
C HIS A 22 -11.38 0.75 3.64
N ASP A 23 -10.93 1.85 3.07
CA ASP A 23 -11.00 2.15 1.64
C ASP A 23 -10.30 1.09 0.77
N HIS A 24 -9.09 0.65 1.14
CA HIS A 24 -8.38 -0.39 0.38
C HIS A 24 -9.15 -1.71 0.32
N PHE A 25 -9.71 -2.15 1.45
CA PHE A 25 -10.39 -3.44 1.52
C PHE A 25 -11.80 -3.40 0.90
N VAL A 26 -12.52 -2.28 1.08
CA VAL A 26 -13.81 -2.06 0.40
C VAL A 26 -13.58 -1.92 -1.10
N GLY A 27 -12.51 -1.24 -1.51
CA GLY A 27 -12.07 -1.15 -2.90
C GLY A 27 -11.77 -2.52 -3.50
N ALA A 28 -10.97 -3.35 -2.82
CA ALA A 28 -10.68 -4.72 -3.26
C ALA A 28 -11.94 -5.58 -3.35
N LEU A 29 -12.86 -5.45 -2.37
CA LEU A 29 -14.13 -6.18 -2.36
C LEU A 29 -15.00 -5.79 -3.57
N THR A 30 -15.13 -4.48 -3.83
CA THR A 30 -15.95 -3.93 -4.91
C THR A 30 -15.34 -4.16 -6.30
N ALA A 31 -14.01 -4.23 -6.40
CA ALA A 31 -13.30 -4.64 -7.62
C ALA A 31 -13.53 -6.12 -7.97
N GLY A 32 -14.16 -6.92 -7.09
CA GLY A 32 -14.48 -8.32 -7.35
C GLY A 32 -13.28 -9.26 -7.25
N ALA A 33 -12.19 -8.83 -6.62
CA ALA A 33 -10.95 -9.59 -6.45
C ALA A 33 -11.06 -10.71 -5.36
N LEU A 34 -12.21 -11.39 -5.33
CA LEU A 34 -12.60 -12.32 -4.25
C LEU A 34 -12.13 -13.74 -4.47
N LYS A 35 -11.64 -14.06 -5.68
CA LYS A 35 -11.14 -15.38 -6.01
C LYS A 35 -9.77 -15.58 -5.37
N ASN A 36 -9.60 -16.66 -4.63
CA ASN A 36 -8.29 -17.06 -4.08
C ASN A 36 -7.18 -16.96 -5.13
N GLY A 37 -6.05 -16.37 -4.74
CA GLY A 37 -4.92 -16.11 -5.62
C GLY A 37 -5.04 -14.83 -6.46
N THR A 38 -6.15 -14.08 -6.34
CA THR A 38 -6.25 -12.74 -6.93
C THR A 38 -5.70 -11.72 -5.95
N LEU A 39 -4.74 -10.93 -6.41
CA LEU A 39 -4.16 -9.83 -5.66
C LEU A 39 -4.70 -8.52 -6.20
N THR A 40 -5.20 -7.67 -5.31
CA THR A 40 -5.51 -6.28 -5.61
C THR A 40 -4.31 -5.44 -5.22
N ASP A 41 -3.83 -4.63 -6.15
CA ASP A 41 -2.83 -3.61 -5.90
C ASP A 41 -3.50 -2.23 -5.94
N SER A 42 -3.62 -1.61 -4.76
CA SER A 42 -4.17 -0.27 -4.59
C SER A 42 -3.03 0.71 -4.36
N MET A 43 -2.59 1.38 -5.42
CA MET A 43 -1.48 2.33 -5.38
C MET A 43 -1.96 3.78 -5.16
N GLY A 44 -1.31 4.47 -4.23
CA GLY A 44 -1.48 5.90 -3.97
C GLY A 44 -0.25 6.46 -3.26
N THR A 45 -0.43 7.37 -2.29
CA THR A 45 0.69 7.82 -1.43
C THR A 45 1.39 6.63 -0.77
N ALA A 46 0.59 5.70 -0.26
CA ALA A 46 0.98 4.36 0.15
C ALA A 46 0.37 3.33 -0.81
N GLU A 47 0.78 2.08 -0.68
CA GLU A 47 0.33 0.96 -1.51
C GLU A 47 -0.14 -0.16 -0.60
N SER A 48 -1.25 -0.77 -0.98
CA SER A 48 -1.86 -1.92 -0.29
C SER A 48 -2.07 -3.04 -1.30
N LEU A 49 -1.47 -4.18 -0.98
CA LEU A 49 -1.55 -5.43 -1.70
C LEU A 49 -2.45 -6.37 -0.91
N THR A 50 -3.72 -6.46 -1.33
CA THR A 50 -4.75 -7.23 -0.62
C THR A 50 -5.10 -8.51 -1.37
N VAL A 51 -5.18 -9.62 -0.64
CA VAL A 51 -5.69 -10.91 -1.12
C VAL A 51 -6.81 -11.37 -0.20
N PHE A 52 -7.96 -11.73 -0.78
CA PHE A 52 -9.02 -12.40 -0.02
C PHE A 52 -8.71 -13.90 0.13
N MET A 53 -9.02 -14.43 1.32
CA MET A 53 -8.75 -15.79 1.73
C MET A 53 -10.04 -16.47 2.21
N ASP A 54 -10.10 -17.79 2.10
CA ASP A 54 -11.22 -18.57 2.66
C ASP A 54 -11.24 -18.55 4.20
N LYS A 55 -10.07 -18.45 4.83
CA LYS A 55 -9.88 -18.47 6.28
C LYS A 55 -8.63 -17.70 6.70
N PRO A 56 -8.56 -17.19 7.94
CA PRO A 56 -7.35 -16.55 8.46
C PRO A 56 -6.14 -17.48 8.47
N MET A 57 -4.95 -16.88 8.35
CA MET A 57 -3.69 -17.59 8.53
C MET A 57 -3.46 -17.87 10.02
N LYS A 58 -3.11 -19.12 10.34
CA LYS A 58 -2.75 -19.54 11.71
C LYS A 58 -1.31 -19.16 12.10
N ASP A 59 -0.48 -18.88 11.12
CA ASP A 59 0.92 -18.52 11.35
C ASP A 59 1.02 -17.14 11.98
N LYS A 60 1.56 -17.08 13.19
CA LYS A 60 1.74 -15.83 13.94
C LYS A 60 2.89 -14.98 13.40
N THR A 61 3.80 -15.55 12.61
CA THR A 61 4.93 -14.81 12.02
C THR A 61 4.46 -13.70 11.07
N VAL A 62 3.28 -13.87 10.46
CA VAL A 62 2.62 -12.88 9.59
C VAL A 62 2.64 -11.48 10.20
N GLY A 63 2.15 -11.33 11.44
CA GLY A 63 2.11 -10.05 12.13
C GLY A 63 3.49 -9.53 12.51
N THR A 64 4.43 -10.42 12.86
CA THR A 64 5.83 -10.06 13.16
C THR A 64 6.57 -9.54 11.93
N LEU A 65 6.21 -10.04 10.75
CA LEU A 65 6.70 -9.54 9.45
C LEU A 65 5.93 -8.30 8.99
N GLY A 66 5.00 -7.76 9.79
CA GLY A 66 4.28 -6.51 9.53
C GLY A 66 3.08 -6.65 8.61
N TYR A 67 2.77 -7.85 8.12
CA TYR A 67 1.55 -8.09 7.36
C TYR A 67 0.34 -8.02 8.27
N THR A 68 -0.78 -7.58 7.71
CA THR A 68 -2.06 -7.53 8.41
C THR A 68 -2.99 -8.60 7.86
N GLN A 69 -3.87 -9.10 8.72
CA GLN A 69 -4.97 -9.96 8.32
C GLN A 69 -6.21 -9.57 9.13
N GLY A 70 -7.38 -9.75 8.52
CA GLY A 70 -8.62 -9.39 9.18
C GLY A 70 -9.83 -9.99 8.48
N VAL A 71 -11.01 -9.48 8.85
CA VAL A 71 -12.28 -9.87 8.27
C VAL A 71 -13.15 -8.65 8.07
N ILE A 72 -13.81 -8.58 6.92
CA ILE A 72 -14.89 -7.64 6.66
C ILE A 72 -16.17 -8.45 6.57
N HIS A 73 -17.22 -7.97 7.24
CA HIS A 73 -18.52 -8.61 7.21
C HIS A 73 -19.49 -7.73 6.43
N VAL A 74 -20.01 -8.24 5.32
CA VAL A 74 -21.03 -7.56 4.50
C VAL A 74 -22.30 -8.41 4.50
N ASP A 75 -22.40 -9.36 3.56
CA ASP A 75 -23.40 -10.43 3.53
C ASP A 75 -22.89 -11.72 4.20
N LYS A 76 -21.56 -11.90 4.15
CA LYS A 76 -20.81 -13.02 4.76
C LYS A 76 -19.42 -12.51 5.20
N PRO A 77 -18.66 -13.28 5.98
CA PRO A 77 -17.27 -12.91 6.29
C PRO A 77 -16.37 -13.04 5.05
N TYR A 78 -15.58 -12.00 4.81
CA TYR A 78 -14.48 -11.99 3.83
C TYR A 78 -13.18 -11.80 4.57
N TYR A 79 -12.39 -12.87 4.68
CA TYR A 79 -11.07 -12.80 5.30
C TYR A 79 -10.07 -12.25 4.31
N TYR A 80 -9.17 -11.40 4.77
CA TYR A 80 -8.15 -10.81 3.92
C TYR A 80 -6.78 -10.94 4.57
N PHE A 81 -5.76 -10.95 3.71
CA PHE A 81 -4.36 -10.77 4.02
C PHE A 81 -3.87 -9.55 3.25
N ASP A 82 -3.12 -8.69 3.91
CA ASP A 82 -2.68 -7.42 3.36
C ASP A 82 -1.24 -7.08 3.79
N GLY A 83 -0.53 -6.46 2.87
CA GLY A 83 0.75 -5.81 3.12
C GLY A 83 1.01 -4.76 2.06
N GLY A 84 2.08 -4.00 2.18
CA GLY A 84 2.44 -3.04 1.14
C GLY A 84 3.41 -1.97 1.60
N PHE A 85 3.59 -0.96 0.76
CA PHE A 85 4.58 0.09 0.98
C PHE A 85 3.94 1.35 1.56
N PHE A 86 4.47 1.83 2.69
CA PHE A 86 4.00 3.10 3.27
C PHE A 86 4.39 4.34 2.43
N THR A 87 5.35 4.18 1.52
CA THR A 87 5.86 5.25 0.67
C THR A 87 6.00 4.78 -0.78
N SER A 88 4.87 4.47 -1.42
CA SER A 88 4.81 4.13 -2.85
C SER A 88 4.84 5.41 -3.70
N GLY A 89 3.69 6.03 -3.98
CA GLY A 89 3.63 7.32 -4.66
C GLY A 89 4.34 8.44 -3.91
N ALA A 90 4.41 8.38 -2.57
CA ALA A 90 5.19 9.34 -1.78
C ALA A 90 6.69 9.33 -2.13
N ALA A 91 7.26 8.18 -2.52
CA ALA A 91 8.66 8.11 -2.95
C ALA A 91 8.87 8.80 -4.30
N VAL A 92 7.94 8.61 -5.24
CA VAL A 92 7.95 9.32 -6.53
C VAL A 92 7.86 10.83 -6.31
N GLN A 93 6.93 11.27 -5.45
CA GLN A 93 6.77 12.70 -5.13
C GLN A 93 7.97 13.28 -4.40
N TRP A 94 8.63 12.50 -3.54
CA TRP A 94 9.87 12.91 -2.90
C TRP A 94 10.99 13.10 -3.92
N PHE A 95 11.17 12.17 -4.85
CA PHE A 95 12.17 12.28 -5.92
C PHE A 95 11.88 13.48 -6.83
N HIS A 96 10.62 13.69 -7.20
CA HIS A 96 10.19 14.84 -8.00
C HIS A 96 10.57 16.18 -7.34
N ARG A 97 10.37 16.29 -6.01
CA ARG A 97 10.81 17.46 -5.22
C ARG A 97 12.33 17.63 -5.17
N LEU A 98 13.11 16.54 -5.12
CA LEU A 98 14.58 16.63 -5.17
C LEU A 98 15.08 17.21 -6.50
N MET A 99 14.36 16.94 -7.59
CA MET A 99 14.64 17.54 -8.91
C MET A 99 14.17 18.99 -9.00
N GLY A 100 13.68 19.59 -7.90
CA GLY A 100 13.14 20.95 -7.87
C GLY A 100 11.84 21.10 -8.65
N ASN A 101 11.08 20.01 -8.84
CA ASN A 101 9.88 19.96 -9.68
C ASN A 101 10.12 20.48 -11.10
N ARG A 102 11.35 20.37 -11.62
CA ARG A 102 11.75 20.93 -12.92
C ARG A 102 11.12 20.22 -14.11
N PHE A 103 10.71 18.97 -13.91
CA PHE A 103 10.12 18.10 -14.93
C PHE A 103 8.70 17.73 -14.48
N SER A 104 7.78 17.55 -15.40
CA SER A 104 6.49 16.91 -15.16
C SER A 104 6.66 15.43 -14.80
N HIS A 105 5.60 14.81 -14.27
CA HIS A 105 5.59 13.37 -14.02
C HIS A 105 5.72 12.59 -15.32
N GLU A 106 5.08 13.05 -16.38
CA GLU A 106 5.11 12.47 -17.72
C GLU A 106 6.54 12.47 -18.29
N GLU A 107 7.26 13.61 -18.22
CA GLU A 107 8.65 13.69 -18.67
C GLU A 107 9.57 12.72 -17.91
N LEU A 108 9.39 12.60 -16.59
CA LEU A 108 10.16 11.65 -15.79
C LEU A 108 9.87 10.19 -16.16
N ILE A 109 8.60 9.86 -16.45
CA ILE A 109 8.19 8.52 -16.89
C ILE A 109 8.77 8.21 -18.27
N ASP A 110 8.72 9.17 -19.20
CA ASP A 110 9.25 9.02 -20.56
C ASP A 110 10.77 8.79 -20.55
N GLU A 111 11.51 9.54 -19.72
CA GLU A 111 12.96 9.32 -19.57
C GLU A 111 13.27 7.98 -18.91
N ALA A 112 12.50 7.58 -17.89
CA ALA A 112 12.65 6.27 -17.24
C ALA A 112 12.38 5.12 -18.23
N GLY A 113 11.41 5.28 -19.14
CA GLY A 113 11.05 4.30 -20.16
C GLY A 113 12.15 4.03 -21.20
N LYS A 114 13.15 4.91 -21.31
CA LYS A 114 14.33 4.70 -22.20
C LYS A 114 15.40 3.83 -21.56
N ILE A 115 15.33 3.60 -20.26
CA ILE A 115 16.30 2.78 -19.52
C ILE A 115 15.91 1.30 -19.64
N PRO A 116 16.84 0.39 -19.95
CA PRO A 116 16.56 -1.04 -19.96
C PRO A 116 16.04 -1.53 -18.61
N ALA A 117 15.15 -2.54 -18.65
CA ALA A 117 14.68 -3.21 -17.45
C ALA A 117 15.86 -3.63 -16.54
N GLY A 118 15.72 -3.41 -15.23
CA GLY A 118 16.78 -3.64 -14.25
C GLY A 118 17.69 -2.44 -14.00
N SER A 119 17.47 -1.30 -14.67
CA SER A 119 18.11 -0.01 -14.34
C SER A 119 19.65 -0.07 -14.28
N ASN A 120 20.28 -0.85 -15.17
CA ASN A 120 21.73 -1.11 -15.16
C ASN A 120 22.27 -1.65 -13.81
N GLY A 121 21.46 -2.47 -13.14
CA GLY A 121 21.79 -3.08 -11.85
C GLY A 121 21.49 -2.18 -10.65
N LEU A 122 20.84 -1.03 -10.85
CA LEU A 122 20.44 -0.12 -9.79
C LEU A 122 19.21 -0.64 -9.05
N LEU A 123 19.32 -0.80 -7.72
CA LEU A 123 18.19 -1.12 -6.84
C LEU A 123 17.80 0.09 -5.98
N PHE A 124 16.50 0.40 -5.94
CA PHE A 124 15.92 1.39 -5.03
C PHE A 124 15.05 0.68 -3.98
N LEU A 125 15.28 0.99 -2.71
CA LEU A 125 14.48 0.50 -1.58
C LEU A 125 13.60 1.64 -1.05
N PRO A 126 12.28 1.63 -1.29
CA PRO A 126 11.41 2.77 -1.00
C PRO A 126 11.01 2.86 0.49
N TYR A 127 11.93 2.63 1.44
CA TYR A 127 11.68 2.71 2.89
C TYR A 127 11.96 4.12 3.43
N LEU A 128 11.28 5.13 2.88
CA LEU A 128 11.59 6.54 3.18
C LEU A 128 11.11 7.00 4.56
N LYS A 129 10.15 6.28 5.17
CA LYS A 129 9.57 6.63 6.47
C LYS A 129 9.76 5.52 7.50
N PHE A 130 9.26 4.32 7.18
CA PHE A 130 9.36 3.12 8.01
C PHE A 130 9.67 1.90 7.12
N GLY A 131 10.15 0.83 7.73
CA GLY A 131 10.17 -0.48 7.07
C GLY A 131 8.74 -0.96 6.79
N SER A 132 8.57 -1.61 5.65
CA SER A 132 7.32 -2.27 5.23
C SER A 132 7.46 -3.79 5.33
N PRO A 133 6.37 -4.57 5.29
CA PRO A 133 6.45 -6.02 5.22
C PRO A 133 7.35 -6.49 4.08
N PRO A 134 8.15 -7.57 4.25
CA PRO A 134 8.26 -8.43 5.43
C PRO A 134 9.19 -7.90 6.54
N ASN A 135 9.69 -6.67 6.44
CA ASN A 135 10.73 -6.12 7.31
C ASN A 135 10.29 -4.79 7.97
N PRO A 136 9.28 -4.83 8.87
CA PRO A 136 8.82 -3.65 9.57
C PRO A 136 9.91 -3.11 10.50
N ALA A 137 9.95 -1.79 10.67
CA ALA A 137 11.01 -1.10 11.42
C ALA A 137 11.22 -1.62 12.86
N ASN A 138 10.21 -2.25 13.46
CA ASN A 138 10.23 -2.69 14.86
C ASN A 138 11.03 -4.00 15.10
N ASN A 139 11.56 -4.63 14.05
CA ASN A 139 12.16 -5.98 14.12
C ASN A 139 13.69 -6.01 13.91
N ARG A 140 14.39 -4.87 13.96
CA ARG A 140 15.86 -4.81 13.83
C ARG A 140 16.52 -4.16 15.03
N LYS A 141 17.47 -4.90 15.62
CA LYS A 141 18.38 -4.44 16.70
C LYS A 141 19.50 -3.53 16.20
N GLU A 142 19.58 -3.28 14.90
CA GLU A 142 20.59 -2.39 14.33
C GLU A 142 19.96 -1.03 14.01
N PRO A 143 20.47 0.07 14.60
CA PRO A 143 19.92 1.39 14.38
C PRO A 143 20.20 1.78 12.93
N TYR A 144 19.15 1.88 12.12
CA TYR A 144 19.18 2.85 11.04
C TYR A 144 19.23 4.21 11.73
N TRP A 145 20.43 4.78 11.74
CA TRP A 145 20.68 6.14 12.15
C TRP A 145 19.64 7.03 11.50
N VAL A 146 18.67 7.49 12.32
CA VAL A 146 17.75 8.57 11.95
C VAL A 146 18.56 9.86 12.01
N TRP A 147 19.44 10.02 11.02
CA TRP A 147 20.06 11.27 10.59
C TRP A 147 20.41 11.08 9.11
N GLY A 148 19.51 11.53 8.23
CA GLY A 148 19.80 11.65 6.80
C GLY A 148 19.14 10.61 5.91
N LEU A 149 18.32 11.13 4.99
CA LEU A 149 18.02 10.61 3.66
C LEU A 149 19.08 9.62 3.16
N THR A 150 18.87 8.32 3.29
CA THR A 150 19.74 7.33 2.63
C THR A 150 18.95 6.66 1.53
N LEU A 151 19.11 7.20 0.32
CA LEU A 151 18.84 6.48 -0.92
C LEU A 151 19.91 5.38 -1.03
N ILE A 152 19.63 4.17 -0.53
CA ILE A 152 20.58 3.06 -0.70
C ILE A 152 20.42 2.54 -2.13
N MET A 153 21.24 3.08 -3.03
CA MET A 153 21.42 2.59 -4.38
C MET A 153 22.45 1.45 -4.36
N TYR A 154 22.02 0.20 -4.48
CA TYR A 154 22.94 -0.88 -4.77
C TYR A 154 23.16 -0.97 -6.28
N ARG A 155 24.41 -1.12 -6.70
CA ARG A 155 24.76 -1.53 -8.07
C ARG A 155 25.13 -3.00 -8.04
N PHE A 156 24.23 -3.87 -8.47
CA PHE A 156 24.54 -5.28 -8.67
C PHE A 156 25.22 -5.46 -10.03
N THR A 157 26.39 -6.09 -10.03
CA THR A 157 27.17 -6.37 -11.25
C THR A 157 26.99 -7.81 -11.75
N GLY A 158 25.92 -8.50 -11.33
CA GLY A 158 25.58 -9.87 -11.75
C GLY A 158 24.39 -9.92 -12.73
N PRO A 159 24.23 -11.01 -13.50
CA PRO A 159 23.07 -11.20 -14.38
C PRO A 159 21.77 -11.39 -13.57
N PHE A 160 20.67 -10.81 -14.06
CA PHE A 160 19.31 -11.06 -13.59
C PHE A 160 18.77 -12.39 -14.13
#